data_AF-X1R5I7-F1
#
_entry.id   AF-X1R5I7-F1
#
_cell.length_a   1.000
_cell.length_b   1.000
_cell.length_c   1.000
_cell.angle_alpha   90.00
_cell.angle_beta   90.00
_cell.angle_gamma   90.00
#
_symmetry.space_group_name_H-M   'P 1'
#
loop_
_entity.id
_entity.type
_entity.pdbx_description
1 polymer ?
#
loop_
_entity_poly.entity_id
_entity_poly.type
_entity_poly.pdbx_seq_one_letter_code
_entity_poly.pdbx_strand_id
1 'polypeptide(L)'
;RESYKGGRCECFYIGELNHENYYIIDVNSLYPFVMRNNLYPVKYKAISHKNTPDTMSDELKDKSVVAQVQVTTDEPVYAIKTGRTIFPVGTFDAVLCTPELKYALAHNHINKVYDCVIYEQANIFESFVNTMYALRQDFRTAGVGAYEQLCKYLMNSLYGKWGQKAENWIKIGDAPDEPDREELIFYTNPRKVMRIRYLLGQVFELKSYSESFNSFPAISSHVTAYGRMYLWKLIQIAGQGNYFYCDTDSLIVNDKGLNNLYSLISDNELGMLKIEDTLSHLTILGLKDYKTNHKTVIKGIRKNAVLLGNNTYQQELWPSFKGIFKTKDVNRYMVETVTKHLTREYTKGTVDNSGRVNPFVLV
;
A
#
# COMPACT_ATOMS: atom_id res chain seq x y z
N ARG A 1 -2.59 13.85 -6.86
CA ARG A 1 -1.95 13.12 -5.74
C ARG A 1 -2.97 12.55 -4.74
N GLU A 2 -4.14 13.18 -4.56
CA GLU A 2 -5.18 12.71 -3.64
C GLU A 2 -5.71 11.30 -3.98
N SER A 3 -5.68 10.93 -5.25
CA SER A 3 -5.93 9.56 -5.74
C SER A 3 -4.88 8.53 -5.30
N TYR A 4 -3.68 8.95 -4.89
CA TYR A 4 -2.59 8.03 -4.60
C TYR A 4 -2.73 7.45 -3.19
N LYS A 5 -3.28 6.23 -3.14
CA LYS A 5 -3.54 5.47 -1.92
C LYS A 5 -2.78 4.14 -2.01
N GLY A 6 -2.36 3.60 -0.87
CA GLY A 6 -1.66 2.31 -0.84
C GLY A 6 -2.56 1.10 -1.13
N GLY A 7 -2.03 -0.09 -0.87
CA GLY A 7 -2.81 -1.33 -0.90
C GLY A 7 -3.90 -1.38 0.18
N ARG A 8 -4.88 -2.26 -0.01
CA ARG A 8 -5.91 -2.56 0.99
C ARG A 8 -5.32 -3.47 2.07
N CYS A 9 -5.55 -3.14 3.33
CA CYS A 9 -5.17 -3.99 4.46
C CYS A 9 -6.24 -3.80 5.53
N GLU A 10 -7.05 -4.84 5.74
CA GLU A 10 -8.25 -4.83 6.57
C GLU A 10 -8.47 -6.19 7.23
N CYS A 11 -9.00 -6.14 8.45
CA CYS A 11 -9.58 -7.30 9.11
C CYS A 11 -11.06 -7.34 8.76
N PHE A 12 -11.56 -8.53 8.40
CA PHE A 12 -12.99 -8.80 8.23
C PHE A 12 -13.55 -9.57 9.44
N TYR A 13 -12.65 -10.18 10.21
CA TYR A 13 -12.90 -10.80 11.50
C TYR A 13 -11.73 -10.50 12.45
N ILE A 14 -12.03 -10.31 13.74
CA ILE A 14 -11.08 -10.12 14.84
C ILE A 14 -11.52 -11.05 15.97
N GLY A 15 -10.65 -11.98 16.33
CA GLY A 15 -10.94 -13.02 17.29
C GLY A 15 -10.20 -14.31 16.96
N GLU A 16 -10.60 -15.39 17.62
CA GLU A 16 -10.11 -16.74 17.39
C GLU A 16 -11.00 -17.50 16.39
N LEU A 17 -10.35 -18.30 15.56
CA LEU A 17 -10.91 -19.10 14.49
C LEU A 17 -10.26 -20.50 14.56
N ASN A 18 -10.98 -21.49 15.09
CA ASN A 18 -10.46 -22.85 15.35
C ASN A 18 -11.47 -23.97 15.00
N HIS A 19 -12.53 -23.64 14.27
CA HIS A 19 -13.64 -24.56 13.96
C HIS A 19 -13.57 -25.20 12.57
N GLU A 20 -12.72 -24.69 11.68
CA GLU A 20 -12.54 -25.17 10.30
C GLU A 20 -11.11 -24.90 9.83
N ASN A 21 -10.78 -25.28 8.59
CA ASN A 21 -9.49 -24.93 7.99
C ASN A 21 -9.52 -23.54 7.37
N TYR A 22 -8.38 -22.86 7.45
CA TYR A 22 -8.14 -21.56 6.84
C TYR A 22 -6.88 -21.59 5.98
N TYR A 23 -6.85 -20.74 4.97
CA TYR A 23 -5.78 -20.71 3.97
C TYR A 23 -5.29 -19.29 3.82
N ILE A 24 -3.98 -19.11 3.90
CA ILE A 24 -3.33 -17.86 3.47
C ILE A 24 -3.01 -18.05 1.99
N ILE A 25 -3.67 -17.27 1.16
CA ILE A 25 -3.40 -17.22 -0.29
C ILE A 25 -2.80 -15.86 -0.65
N ASP A 26 -1.86 -15.85 -1.59
CA ASP A 26 -1.15 -14.64 -2.04
C ASP A 26 -1.08 -14.59 -3.56
N VAL A 27 -1.26 -13.40 -4.12
CA VAL A 27 -1.17 -13.20 -5.57
C VAL A 27 0.28 -13.14 -6.00
N ASN A 28 0.69 -14.05 -6.89
CA ASN A 28 2.03 -14.07 -7.46
C ASN A 28 2.35 -12.75 -8.15
N SER A 29 3.15 -11.91 -7.50
CA SER A 29 3.62 -10.64 -8.04
C SER A 29 2.46 -9.74 -8.51
N LEU A 30 1.54 -9.40 -7.60
CA LEU A 30 0.36 -8.56 -7.88
C LEU A 30 0.69 -7.27 -8.67
N TYR A 31 1.64 -6.45 -8.18
CA TYR A 31 1.95 -5.18 -8.85
C TYR A 31 2.54 -5.39 -10.25
N PRO A 32 3.54 -6.27 -10.45
CA PRO A 32 3.99 -6.62 -11.79
C PRO A 32 2.88 -7.16 -12.70
N PHE A 33 1.98 -7.99 -12.17
CA PHE A 33 0.83 -8.49 -12.91
C PHE A 33 -0.07 -7.36 -13.41
N VAL A 34 -0.49 -6.44 -12.54
CA VAL A 34 -1.36 -5.33 -12.98
C VAL A 34 -0.60 -4.38 -13.90
N MET A 35 0.68 -4.12 -13.62
CA MET A 35 1.55 -3.31 -14.47
C MET A 35 1.63 -3.86 -15.90
N ARG A 36 1.82 -5.17 -16.06
CA ARG A 36 1.92 -5.81 -17.37
C ARG A 36 0.63 -5.73 -18.18
N ASN A 37 -0.53 -5.88 -17.52
CA ASN A 37 -1.79 -6.17 -18.21
C ASN A 37 -2.75 -4.97 -18.30
N ASN A 38 -2.31 -3.75 -18.03
CA ASN A 38 -3.19 -2.57 -18.01
C ASN A 38 -2.57 -1.35 -18.70
N LEU A 39 -3.44 -0.37 -18.99
CA LEU A 39 -3.05 0.93 -19.53
C LEU A 39 -2.86 1.95 -18.40
N TYR A 40 -1.92 2.87 -18.60
CA TYR A 40 -1.53 3.87 -17.60
C TYR A 40 -1.48 5.26 -18.20
N PRO A 41 -1.74 6.32 -17.41
CA PRO A 41 -1.62 7.70 -17.89
C PRO A 41 -0.18 8.01 -18.29
N VAL A 42 0.03 8.48 -19.53
CA VAL A 42 1.36 8.82 -20.06
C VAL A 42 1.53 10.29 -20.38
N LYS A 43 0.43 11.02 -20.59
CA LYS A 43 0.47 12.44 -20.95
C LYS A 43 -0.80 13.15 -20.50
N TYR A 44 -0.64 14.28 -19.83
CA TYR A 44 -1.76 15.17 -19.48
C TYR A 44 -2.42 15.70 -20.75
N LYS A 45 -3.75 15.62 -20.80
CA LYS A 45 -4.55 16.19 -21.90
C LYS A 45 -5.31 17.42 -21.46
N ALA A 46 -6.12 17.29 -20.41
CA ALA A 46 -6.98 18.34 -19.94
C ALA A 46 -7.41 18.12 -18.49
N ILE A 47 -7.84 19.20 -17.87
CA ILE A 47 -8.69 19.18 -16.69
C ILE A 47 -10.08 19.64 -17.13
N SER A 48 -11.10 18.91 -16.72
CA SER A 48 -12.50 19.25 -16.95
C SER A 48 -13.20 19.41 -15.62
N HIS A 49 -14.07 20.40 -15.50
CA HIS A 49 -14.79 20.76 -14.28
C HIS A 49 -16.28 20.54 -14.44
N LYS A 50 -16.98 20.24 -13.33
CA LYS A 50 -18.44 20.05 -13.29
C LYS A 50 -18.94 19.05 -14.33
N ASN A 51 -18.31 17.88 -14.37
CA ASN A 51 -18.63 16.84 -15.33
C ASN A 51 -19.93 16.11 -14.95
N THR A 52 -20.45 15.34 -15.90
CA THR A 52 -21.52 14.36 -15.67
C THR A 52 -20.96 12.94 -15.74
N PRO A 53 -21.66 11.94 -15.18
CA PRO A 53 -21.30 10.53 -15.36
C PRO A 53 -21.12 10.14 -16.83
N ASP A 54 -21.99 10.63 -17.72
CA ASP A 54 -21.95 10.33 -19.16
C ASP A 54 -20.67 10.87 -19.81
N THR A 55 -20.38 12.16 -19.60
CA THR A 55 -19.16 12.79 -20.15
C THR A 55 -17.88 12.11 -19.66
N MET A 56 -17.86 11.65 -18.41
CA MET A 56 -16.72 10.92 -17.86
C MET A 56 -16.65 9.49 -18.41
N SER A 57 -17.79 8.84 -18.62
CA SER A 57 -17.89 7.51 -19.24
C SER A 57 -17.31 7.53 -20.66
N ASP A 58 -17.59 8.58 -21.43
CA ASP A 58 -17.02 8.77 -22.77
C ASP A 58 -15.49 8.86 -22.75
N GLU A 59 -14.92 9.66 -21.85
CA GLU A 59 -13.46 9.77 -21.70
C GLU A 59 -12.81 8.44 -21.26
N LEU A 60 -13.50 7.63 -20.44
CA LEU A 60 -12.98 6.35 -19.95
C LEU A 60 -12.89 5.25 -21.02
N LYS A 61 -13.47 5.46 -22.21
CA LYS A 61 -13.40 4.50 -23.33
C LYS A 61 -11.98 4.31 -23.83
N ASP A 62 -11.26 5.40 -24.08
CA ASP A 62 -9.93 5.40 -24.69
C ASP A 62 -8.88 6.21 -23.90
N LYS A 63 -9.25 6.86 -22.79
CA LYS A 63 -8.33 7.61 -21.93
C LYS A 63 -8.24 7.08 -20.51
N SER A 64 -7.17 7.49 -19.83
CA SER A 64 -7.04 7.34 -18.38
C SER A 64 -7.57 8.59 -17.69
N VAL A 65 -8.36 8.41 -16.64
CA VAL A 65 -9.00 9.50 -15.88
C VAL A 65 -8.71 9.35 -14.39
N VAL A 66 -8.45 10.47 -13.73
CA VAL A 66 -8.55 10.62 -12.28
C VAL A 66 -9.66 11.62 -12.00
N ALA A 67 -10.67 11.23 -11.23
CA ALA A 67 -11.80 12.11 -10.96
C ALA A 67 -12.13 12.18 -9.47
N GLN A 68 -12.52 13.37 -9.02
CA GLN A 68 -13.22 13.53 -7.76
C GLN A 68 -14.71 13.29 -8.02
N VAL A 69 -15.30 12.37 -7.26
CA VAL A 69 -16.69 11.94 -7.40
C VAL A 69 -17.34 11.82 -6.04
N GLN A 70 -18.65 12.02 -5.99
CA GLN A 70 -19.47 11.55 -4.87
C GLN A 70 -20.00 10.17 -5.25
N VAL A 71 -19.77 9.19 -4.39
CA VAL A 71 -20.27 7.83 -4.57
C VAL A 71 -21.30 7.48 -3.50
N THR A 72 -22.29 6.67 -3.86
CA THR A 72 -23.14 5.93 -2.93
C THR A 72 -22.99 4.44 -3.22
N THR A 73 -22.60 3.66 -2.22
CA THR A 73 -22.38 2.22 -2.37
C THR A 73 -22.61 1.48 -1.06
N ASP A 74 -23.11 0.25 -1.14
CA ASP A 74 -23.15 -0.72 -0.04
C ASP A 74 -21.91 -1.63 -0.02
N GLU A 75 -20.99 -1.46 -0.97
CA GLU A 75 -19.77 -2.23 -1.09
C GLU A 75 -18.55 -1.47 -0.55
N PRO A 76 -17.74 -2.06 0.35
CA PRO A 76 -16.51 -1.45 0.85
C PRO A 76 -15.38 -1.58 -0.18
N VAL A 77 -15.53 -0.92 -1.33
CA VAL A 77 -14.64 -1.03 -2.50
C VAL A 77 -13.74 0.20 -2.69
N TYR A 78 -14.24 1.41 -2.41
CA TYR A 78 -13.51 2.65 -2.67
C TYR A 78 -12.69 3.10 -1.46
N ALA A 79 -11.38 3.25 -1.67
CA ALA A 79 -10.49 3.73 -0.63
C ALA A 79 -10.66 5.25 -0.42
N ILE A 80 -10.73 5.70 0.83
CA ILE A 80 -10.56 7.12 1.21
C ILE A 80 -9.53 7.28 2.32
N LYS A 81 -9.04 8.51 2.55
CA LYS A 81 -8.01 8.80 3.57
C LYS A 81 -8.53 9.81 4.60
N THR A 82 -8.84 9.32 5.80
CA THR A 82 -9.31 10.13 6.96
C THR A 82 -8.25 10.21 8.07
N GLY A 83 -6.97 10.15 7.69
CA GLY A 83 -5.82 9.93 8.58
C GLY A 83 -5.18 8.55 8.37
N ARG A 84 -6.01 7.55 8.04
CA ARG A 84 -5.62 6.24 7.51
C ARG A 84 -6.48 5.88 6.30
N THR A 85 -6.04 4.90 5.52
CA THR A 85 -6.84 4.38 4.40
C THR A 85 -7.93 3.45 4.92
N ILE A 86 -9.19 3.77 4.65
CA ILE A 86 -10.39 2.99 4.98
C ILE A 86 -11.22 2.74 3.72
N PHE A 87 -12.13 1.76 3.79
CA PHE A 87 -13.05 1.38 2.72
C PHE A 87 -14.50 1.42 3.24
N PRO A 88 -15.09 2.63 3.33
CA PRO A 88 -16.42 2.81 3.89
C PRO A 88 -17.52 2.41 2.89
N VAL A 89 -18.75 2.36 3.41
CA VAL A 89 -20.00 2.26 2.65
C VAL A 89 -20.87 3.50 2.91
N GLY A 90 -22.00 3.62 2.22
CA GLY A 90 -22.88 4.79 2.26
C GLY A 90 -22.47 5.84 1.23
N THR A 91 -22.66 7.12 1.55
CA THR A 91 -22.41 8.24 0.63
C THR A 91 -21.19 9.04 1.06
N PHE A 92 -20.23 9.25 0.15
CA PHE A 92 -19.02 10.02 0.44
C PHE A 92 -18.31 10.51 -0.82
N ASP A 93 -17.47 11.54 -0.66
CA ASP A 93 -16.58 12.01 -1.70
C ASP A 93 -15.29 11.16 -1.76
N ALA A 94 -14.87 10.81 -2.97
CA ALA A 94 -13.64 10.07 -3.21
C ALA A 94 -12.94 10.57 -4.49
N VAL A 95 -11.60 10.55 -4.47
CA VAL A 95 -10.79 10.75 -5.69
C VAL A 95 -10.37 9.39 -6.22
N LEU A 96 -10.92 8.98 -7.36
CA LEU A 96 -10.80 7.64 -7.93
C LEU A 96 -10.00 7.65 -9.24
N CYS A 97 -9.32 6.54 -9.53
CA CYS A 97 -8.64 6.32 -10.82
C CYS A 97 -9.50 5.52 -11.79
N THR A 98 -9.12 5.48 -13.07
CA THR A 98 -9.75 4.73 -14.16
C THR A 98 -10.39 3.39 -13.76
N PRO A 99 -9.70 2.41 -13.13
CA PRO A 99 -10.33 1.13 -12.79
C PRO A 99 -11.44 1.24 -11.75
N GLU A 100 -11.28 2.12 -10.75
CA GLU A 100 -12.28 2.37 -9.71
C GLU A 100 -13.49 3.11 -10.31
N LEU A 101 -13.26 4.08 -11.21
CA LEU A 101 -14.31 4.82 -11.92
C LEU A 101 -15.12 3.91 -12.85
N LYS A 102 -14.46 3.03 -13.60
CA LYS A 102 -15.13 2.02 -14.44
C LYS A 102 -16.02 1.11 -13.61
N TYR A 103 -15.52 0.65 -12.47
CA TYR A 103 -16.30 -0.16 -11.54
C TYR A 103 -17.50 0.62 -10.99
N ALA A 104 -17.31 1.87 -10.59
CA ALA A 104 -18.37 2.73 -10.07
C ALA A 104 -19.48 3.02 -11.08
N LEU A 105 -19.13 3.27 -12.34
CA LEU A 105 -20.12 3.43 -13.41
C LEU A 105 -20.89 2.13 -13.66
N ALA A 106 -20.20 0.99 -13.73
CA ALA A 106 -20.84 -0.30 -13.98
C ALA A 106 -21.86 -0.72 -12.90
N HIS A 107 -21.68 -0.24 -11.66
CA HIS A 107 -22.57 -0.53 -10.54
C HIS A 107 -23.48 0.66 -10.18
N ASN A 108 -23.53 1.71 -11.01
CA ASN A 108 -24.31 2.93 -10.76
C ASN A 108 -24.02 3.60 -9.40
N HIS A 109 -22.78 3.52 -8.93
CA HIS A 109 -22.37 4.10 -7.64
C HIS A 109 -22.10 5.60 -7.70
N ILE A 110 -21.99 6.22 -8.88
CA ILE A 110 -21.59 7.63 -9.02
C ILE A 110 -22.83 8.53 -9.01
N ASN A 111 -22.97 9.32 -7.95
CA ASN A 111 -24.05 10.31 -7.84
C ASN A 111 -23.68 11.63 -8.50
N LYS A 112 -22.40 12.03 -8.38
CA LYS A 112 -21.90 13.31 -8.87
C LYS A 112 -20.45 13.20 -9.30
N VAL A 113 -20.12 13.87 -10.40
CA VAL A 113 -18.74 14.05 -10.85
C VAL A 113 -18.36 15.52 -10.66
N TYR A 114 -17.26 15.77 -9.96
CA TYR A 114 -16.74 17.12 -9.77
C TYR A 114 -15.72 17.40 -10.87
N ASP A 115 -14.43 17.26 -10.55
CA ASP A 115 -13.33 17.51 -11.45
C ASP A 115 -12.74 16.21 -11.98
N CYS A 116 -12.38 16.22 -13.26
CA CYS A 116 -11.70 15.13 -13.95
C CYS A 116 -10.36 15.63 -14.50
N VAL A 117 -9.31 14.85 -14.27
CA VAL A 117 -8.03 15.01 -14.96
C VAL A 117 -7.86 13.87 -15.95
N ILE A 118 -7.66 14.23 -17.21
CA ILE A 118 -7.73 13.33 -18.35
C ILE A 118 -6.32 13.17 -18.94
N TYR A 119 -5.96 11.93 -19.31
CA TYR A 119 -4.65 11.57 -19.81
C TYR A 119 -4.73 10.67 -21.04
N GLU A 120 -3.81 10.84 -21.99
CA GLU A 120 -3.50 9.75 -22.91
C GLU A 120 -3.00 8.54 -22.10
N GLN A 121 -3.25 7.34 -22.60
CA GLN A 121 -2.87 6.12 -21.92
C GLN A 121 -2.15 5.13 -22.82
N ALA A 122 -1.22 4.37 -22.24
CA ALA A 122 -0.50 3.31 -22.91
C ALA A 122 -0.06 2.24 -21.90
N ASN A 123 0.25 1.04 -22.39
CA ASN A 123 0.89 0.01 -21.59
C ASN A 123 2.40 0.27 -21.52
N ILE A 124 2.84 1.00 -20.50
CA ILE A 124 4.24 1.42 -20.34
C ILE A 124 5.11 0.44 -19.56
N PHE A 125 4.54 -0.64 -19.04
CA PHE A 125 5.25 -1.57 -18.16
C PHE A 125 5.37 -2.98 -18.71
N GLU A 126 4.61 -3.36 -19.72
CA GLU A 126 4.62 -4.72 -20.27
C GLU A 126 6.02 -5.22 -20.63
N SER A 127 6.77 -4.45 -21.44
CA SER A 127 8.12 -4.82 -21.85
C SER A 127 9.04 -4.98 -20.63
N PHE A 128 9.02 -4.01 -19.71
CA PHE A 128 9.81 -4.06 -18.49
C PHE A 128 9.48 -5.28 -17.62
N VAL A 129 8.19 -5.54 -17.36
CA VAL A 129 7.77 -6.67 -16.52
C VAL A 129 8.14 -7.99 -17.19
N ASN A 130 7.90 -8.14 -18.49
CA ASN A 130 8.25 -9.36 -19.21
C ASN A 130 9.76 -9.65 -19.14
N THR A 131 10.60 -8.64 -19.39
CA THR A 131 12.05 -8.77 -19.30
C THR A 131 12.50 -9.12 -17.88
N MET A 132 12.04 -8.38 -16.87
CA MET A 132 12.47 -8.60 -15.48
C MET A 132 11.96 -9.92 -14.91
N TYR A 133 10.77 -10.37 -15.33
CA TYR A 133 10.21 -11.65 -14.92
C TYR A 133 10.97 -12.81 -15.55
N ALA A 134 11.30 -12.75 -16.85
CA ALA A 134 12.13 -13.75 -17.52
C ALA A 134 13.50 -13.89 -16.83
N LEU A 135 14.20 -12.78 -16.63
CA LEU A 135 15.49 -12.76 -15.90
C LEU A 135 15.37 -13.37 -14.50
N ARG A 136 14.28 -13.07 -13.78
CA ARG A 136 14.03 -13.64 -12.46
C ARG A 136 13.94 -15.17 -12.51
N GLN A 137 13.25 -15.72 -13.52
CA GLN A 137 13.14 -17.18 -13.67
C GLN A 137 14.48 -17.81 -14.07
N ASP A 138 15.25 -17.17 -14.94
CA ASP A 138 16.58 -17.64 -15.32
C ASP A 138 17.51 -17.72 -14.11
N PHE A 139 17.54 -16.67 -13.28
CA PHE A 139 18.34 -16.66 -12.05
C PHE A 139 17.86 -17.67 -11.00
N ARG A 140 16.55 -17.90 -10.92
CA ARG A 140 15.98 -18.94 -10.05
C ARG A 140 16.45 -20.33 -10.49
N THR A 141 16.36 -20.64 -11.78
CA THR A 141 16.82 -21.91 -12.36
C THR A 141 18.34 -22.10 -12.18
N ALA A 142 19.12 -21.02 -12.33
CA ALA A 142 20.55 -21.04 -12.12
C ALA A 142 20.98 -21.07 -10.63
N GLY A 143 20.04 -21.00 -9.69
CA GLY A 143 20.33 -21.00 -8.25
C GLY A 143 20.99 -19.71 -7.73
N VAL A 144 20.89 -18.59 -8.46
CA VAL A 144 21.52 -17.31 -8.10
C VAL A 144 20.53 -16.41 -7.36
N GLY A 145 20.26 -16.76 -6.10
CA GLY A 145 19.21 -16.12 -5.30
C GLY A 145 19.36 -14.60 -5.11
N ALA A 146 20.59 -14.07 -5.12
CA ALA A 146 20.83 -12.63 -5.03
C ALA A 146 20.21 -11.85 -6.22
N TYR A 147 20.35 -12.37 -7.43
CA TYR A 147 19.80 -11.74 -8.63
C TYR A 147 18.32 -12.01 -8.82
N GLU A 148 17.82 -13.17 -8.38
CA GLU A 148 16.37 -13.40 -8.28
C GLU A 148 15.71 -12.32 -7.41
N GLN A 149 16.29 -12.07 -6.23
CA GLN A 149 15.78 -11.08 -5.29
C GLN A 149 15.91 -9.65 -5.82
N LEU A 150 17.01 -9.33 -6.52
CA LEU A 150 17.18 -8.03 -7.18
C LEU A 150 16.08 -7.80 -8.23
N CYS A 151 15.81 -8.78 -9.09
CA CYS A 151 14.76 -8.69 -10.10
C CYS A 151 13.38 -8.49 -9.45
N LYS A 152 13.07 -9.24 -8.38
CA LYS A 152 11.85 -9.06 -7.58
C LYS A 152 11.74 -7.63 -7.04
N TYR A 153 12.80 -7.08 -6.47
CA TYR A 153 12.79 -5.72 -5.93
C TYR A 153 12.60 -4.65 -7.00
N LEU A 154 13.28 -4.77 -8.14
CA LEU A 154 13.13 -3.82 -9.24
C LEU A 154 11.70 -3.80 -9.77
N MET A 155 11.10 -4.98 -9.97
CA MET A 155 9.70 -5.10 -10.38
C MET A 155 8.72 -4.46 -9.37
N ASN A 156 8.91 -4.71 -8.07
CA ASN A 156 8.01 -4.21 -7.05
C ASN A 156 8.21 -2.73 -6.69
N SER A 157 9.38 -2.15 -6.98
CA SER A 157 9.72 -0.77 -6.58
C SER A 157 9.53 0.27 -7.68
N LEU A 158 9.52 -0.14 -8.95
CA LEU A 158 9.45 0.79 -10.09
C LEU A 158 8.25 1.73 -10.00
N TYR A 159 7.04 1.21 -9.74
CA TYR A 159 5.84 2.06 -9.70
C TYR A 159 5.94 3.17 -8.64
N GLY A 160 6.64 2.90 -7.53
CA GLY A 160 6.84 3.85 -6.44
C GLY A 160 7.70 5.05 -6.82
N LYS A 161 8.59 4.90 -7.82
CA LYS A 161 9.42 5.99 -8.33
C LYS A 161 8.60 7.10 -8.97
N TRP A 162 7.53 6.77 -9.68
CA TRP A 162 6.61 7.75 -10.26
C TRP A 162 5.86 8.57 -9.20
N GLY A 163 5.74 8.06 -7.97
CA GLY A 163 5.06 8.74 -6.86
C GLY A 163 6.04 9.47 -5.93
N GLN A 164 7.35 9.40 -6.19
CA GLN A 164 8.39 9.93 -5.33
C GLN A 164 8.26 11.45 -5.15
N LYS A 165 8.62 11.94 -3.96
CA LYS A 165 8.76 13.37 -3.67
C LYS A 165 10.25 13.71 -3.57
N ALA A 166 10.59 14.93 -3.94
CA ALA A 166 11.90 15.51 -3.70
C ALA A 166 11.89 16.31 -2.39
N GLU A 167 13.01 16.23 -1.67
CA GLU A 167 13.34 17.15 -0.58
C GLU A 167 14.24 18.23 -1.16
N ASN A 168 13.83 19.51 -1.06
CA ASN A 168 14.60 20.62 -1.58
C ASN A 168 15.52 21.17 -0.48
N TRP A 169 16.76 20.71 -0.53
CA TRP A 169 17.84 21.13 0.35
C TRP A 169 18.62 22.28 -0.29
N ILE A 170 18.75 23.40 0.42
CA ILE A 170 19.56 24.54 -0.02
C ILE A 170 20.79 24.63 0.87
N LYS A 171 21.97 24.74 0.26
CA LYS A 171 23.21 24.99 1.00
C LYS A 171 23.12 26.37 1.67
N ILE A 172 23.31 26.40 2.99
CA ILE A 172 23.30 27.63 3.80
C ILE A 172 24.67 27.98 4.38
N GLY A 173 25.66 27.10 4.26
CA GLY A 173 27.02 27.35 4.71
C GLY A 173 27.95 26.17 4.52
N ASP A 174 29.21 26.39 4.90
CA ASP A 174 30.24 25.37 5.00
C ASP A 174 30.52 25.07 6.48
N ALA A 175 30.76 23.82 6.80
CA ALA A 175 31.05 23.31 8.14
C ALA A 175 32.00 22.10 8.03
N PRO A 176 33.25 22.32 7.59
CA PRO A 176 34.18 21.23 7.25
C PRO A 176 34.54 20.30 8.42
N ASP A 177 34.52 20.83 9.64
CA ASP A 177 34.89 20.11 10.86
C ASP A 177 33.69 19.50 11.61
N GLU A 178 32.48 19.67 11.06
CA GLU A 178 31.27 19.14 11.66
C GLU A 178 30.96 17.72 11.15
N PRO A 179 30.56 16.78 12.02
CA PRO A 179 30.14 15.47 11.57
C PRO A 179 28.83 15.55 10.79
N ASP A 180 28.73 14.70 9.76
CA ASP A 180 27.52 14.42 9.02
C ASP A 180 26.37 14.10 9.97
N ARG A 181 25.24 14.81 9.89
CA ARG A 181 24.04 14.58 10.74
C ARG A 181 22.83 15.34 10.22
N GLU A 182 21.66 15.06 10.77
CA GLU A 182 20.43 15.79 10.53
C GLU A 182 19.81 16.23 11.86
N GLU A 183 19.54 17.52 11.97
CA GLU A 183 18.98 18.15 13.15
C GLU A 183 17.59 18.70 12.88
N LEU A 184 16.74 18.66 13.90
CA LEU A 184 15.42 19.28 13.89
C LEU A 184 15.44 20.46 14.85
N ILE A 185 15.34 21.67 14.29
CA ILE A 185 15.47 22.92 15.02
C ILE A 185 14.08 23.50 15.28
N PHE A 186 13.79 23.78 16.53
CA PHE A 186 12.55 24.43 16.96
C PHE A 186 12.82 25.91 17.25
N TYR A 187 12.34 26.78 16.37
CA TYR A 187 12.31 28.21 16.62
C TYR A 187 11.06 28.54 17.44
N THR A 188 11.24 29.30 18.51
CA THR A 188 10.16 29.74 19.39
C THR A 188 9.53 31.05 18.92
N ASN A 189 10.27 31.88 18.17
CA ASN A 189 9.78 33.15 17.63
C ASN A 189 10.42 33.49 16.27
N PRO A 190 9.71 33.34 15.14
CA PRO A 190 8.38 32.76 15.00
C PRO A 190 8.39 31.25 15.30
N ARG A 191 7.24 30.69 15.70
CA ARG A 191 7.09 29.24 15.92
C ARG A 191 7.29 28.49 14.59
N LYS A 192 8.47 27.92 14.39
CA LYS A 192 8.83 27.21 13.15
C LYS A 192 9.66 25.98 13.48
N VAL A 193 9.39 24.88 12.79
CA VAL A 193 10.26 23.69 12.80
C VAL A 193 11.08 23.70 11.53
N MET A 194 12.40 23.55 11.65
CA MET A 194 13.34 23.48 10.54
C MET A 194 14.12 22.17 10.61
N ARG A 195 14.50 21.62 9.44
CA ARG A 195 15.45 20.51 9.35
C ARG A 195 16.72 21.02 8.71
N ILE A 196 17.85 20.80 9.37
CA ILE A 196 19.18 21.10 8.86
C ILE A 196 19.94 19.78 8.69
N ARG A 197 20.75 19.67 7.64
CA ARG A 197 21.62 18.53 7.41
C ARG A 197 23.05 19.03 7.23
N TYR A 198 23.96 18.44 8.01
CA TYR A 198 25.39 18.51 7.80
C TYR A 198 25.76 17.30 6.93
N LEU A 199 26.39 17.54 5.79
CA LEU A 199 26.78 16.48 4.87
C LEU A 199 28.01 16.93 4.08
N LEU A 200 29.08 16.14 4.14
CA LEU A 200 30.33 16.37 3.40
C LEU A 200 30.93 17.77 3.66
N GLY A 201 30.97 18.18 4.93
CA GLY A 201 31.52 19.48 5.33
C GLY A 201 30.66 20.68 4.92
N GLN A 202 29.40 20.47 4.56
CA GLN A 202 28.46 21.51 4.14
C GLN A 202 27.17 21.44 4.95
N VAL A 203 26.50 22.59 5.10
CA VAL A 203 25.24 22.71 5.84
C VAL A 203 24.12 23.03 4.87
N PHE A 204 23.04 22.27 4.96
CA PHE A 204 21.85 22.42 4.13
C PHE A 204 20.60 22.61 4.97
N GLU A 205 19.72 23.52 4.54
CA GLU A 205 18.38 23.69 5.10
C GLU A 205 17.34 23.04 4.18
N LEU A 206 16.43 22.25 4.77
CA LEU A 206 15.25 21.77 4.06
C LEU A 206 14.24 22.92 3.93
N LYS A 207 14.10 23.48 2.73
CA LYS A 207 13.16 24.58 2.48
C LYS A 207 11.75 24.11 2.14
N SER A 208 11.64 23.04 1.36
CA SER A 208 10.35 22.56 0.88
C SER A 208 10.40 21.11 0.44
N TYR A 209 9.21 20.58 0.16
CA TYR A 209 9.03 19.34 -0.57
C TYR A 209 8.41 19.66 -1.92
N SER A 210 8.86 19.00 -2.98
CA SER A 210 8.27 19.14 -4.32
C SER A 210 8.08 17.78 -4.99
N GLU A 211 7.46 17.81 -6.17
CA GLU A 211 7.54 16.71 -7.13
C GLU A 211 9.02 16.48 -7.50
N SER A 212 9.44 15.21 -7.59
CA SER A 212 10.74 14.89 -8.18
C SER A 212 10.66 15.03 -9.70
N PHE A 213 11.79 15.28 -10.37
CA PHE A 213 11.84 15.53 -11.82
C PHE A 213 11.06 14.51 -12.67
N ASN A 214 11.22 13.21 -12.38
CA ASN A 214 10.53 12.12 -13.08
C ASN A 214 9.23 11.65 -12.39
N SER A 215 8.67 12.40 -11.44
CA SER A 215 7.42 11.98 -10.80
C SER A 215 6.22 12.22 -11.70
N PHE A 216 5.39 11.21 -11.80
CA PHE A 216 4.06 11.28 -12.39
C PHE A 216 3.09 10.49 -11.50
N PRO A 217 2.59 11.09 -10.40
CA PRO A 217 1.85 10.36 -9.37
C PRO A 217 0.56 9.70 -9.86
N ALA A 218 0.01 10.13 -11.01
CA ALA A 218 -1.14 9.48 -11.63
C ALA A 218 -0.83 8.01 -12.00
N ILE A 219 0.38 7.71 -12.46
CA ILE A 219 0.83 6.34 -12.77
C ILE A 219 0.81 5.47 -11.51
N SER A 220 1.46 5.90 -10.43
CA SER A 220 1.45 5.16 -9.16
C SER A 220 0.04 4.99 -8.57
N SER A 221 -0.81 6.01 -8.74
CA SER A 221 -2.22 5.93 -8.33
C SER A 221 -2.96 4.84 -9.11
N HIS A 222 -2.77 4.77 -10.43
CA HIS A 222 -3.38 3.73 -11.26
C HIS A 222 -2.86 2.33 -10.92
N VAL A 223 -1.54 2.14 -10.74
CA VAL A 223 -0.98 0.83 -10.36
C VAL A 223 -1.59 0.32 -9.06
N THR A 224 -1.66 1.18 -8.04
CA THR A 224 -2.28 0.79 -6.75
C THR A 224 -3.79 0.61 -6.84
N ALA A 225 -4.49 1.39 -7.67
CA ALA A 225 -5.92 1.22 -7.92
C ALA A 225 -6.23 -0.11 -8.61
N TYR A 226 -5.47 -0.48 -9.65
CA TYR A 226 -5.61 -1.80 -10.28
C TYR A 226 -5.34 -2.94 -9.30
N GLY A 227 -4.31 -2.82 -8.45
CA GLY A 227 -4.05 -3.81 -7.40
C GLY A 227 -5.21 -3.96 -6.42
N ARG A 228 -5.78 -2.83 -5.95
CA ARG A 228 -6.97 -2.85 -5.07
C ARG A 228 -8.19 -3.46 -5.75
N MET A 229 -8.46 -3.12 -7.00
CA MET A 229 -9.60 -3.65 -7.75
C MET A 229 -9.43 -5.14 -8.07
N TYR A 230 -8.21 -5.60 -8.29
CA TYR A 230 -7.92 -7.03 -8.45
C TYR A 230 -8.17 -7.78 -7.14
N LEU A 231 -7.66 -7.29 -6.00
CA LEU A 231 -7.96 -7.89 -4.70
C LEU A 231 -9.46 -7.87 -4.38
N TRP A 232 -10.17 -6.77 -4.72
CA TRP A 232 -11.63 -6.69 -4.55
C TRP A 232 -12.36 -7.76 -5.36
N LYS A 233 -11.99 -7.97 -6.62
CA LYS A 233 -12.52 -9.07 -7.44
C LYS A 233 -12.32 -10.43 -6.76
N LEU A 234 -11.14 -10.69 -6.18
CA LEU A 234 -10.88 -11.94 -5.45
C LEU A 234 -11.75 -12.09 -4.20
N ILE A 235 -11.95 -11.00 -3.44
CA ILE A 235 -12.85 -10.97 -2.28
C ILE A 235 -14.30 -11.30 -2.71
N GLN A 236 -14.77 -10.73 -3.81
CA GLN A 236 -16.10 -11.02 -4.36
C GLN A 236 -16.23 -12.49 -4.78
N ILE A 237 -15.23 -13.05 -5.45
CA ILE A 237 -15.22 -14.47 -5.85
C ILE A 237 -15.20 -15.40 -4.63
N ALA A 238 -14.37 -15.12 -3.62
CA ALA A 238 -14.35 -15.89 -2.36
C ALA A 238 -15.74 -15.93 -1.72
N GLY A 239 -16.50 -14.85 -1.85
CA GLY A 239 -17.89 -14.74 -1.40
C GLY A 239 -18.00 -14.33 0.06
N GLN A 240 -19.07 -13.60 0.37
CA GLN A 240 -19.32 -13.07 1.70
C GLN A 240 -19.31 -14.18 2.77
N GLY A 241 -18.58 -13.94 3.86
CA GLY A 241 -18.45 -14.88 4.98
C GLY A 241 -17.30 -15.88 4.84
N ASN A 242 -16.60 -15.92 3.70
CA ASN A 242 -15.51 -16.87 3.45
C ASN A 242 -14.12 -16.22 3.42
N TYR A 243 -14.01 -14.97 3.88
CA TYR A 243 -12.76 -14.22 3.95
C TYR A 243 -12.64 -13.50 5.30
N PHE A 244 -11.43 -13.47 5.87
CA PHE A 244 -11.22 -13.06 7.26
C PHE A 244 -10.20 -11.93 7.41
N TYR A 245 -9.22 -11.84 6.51
CA TYR A 245 -8.19 -10.82 6.54
C TYR A 245 -7.61 -10.59 5.15
N CYS A 246 -7.15 -9.37 4.85
CA CYS A 246 -6.34 -9.09 3.66
C CYS A 246 -5.18 -8.14 3.94
N ASP A 247 -4.10 -8.27 3.17
CA ASP A 247 -2.97 -7.33 3.16
C ASP A 247 -2.34 -7.27 1.77
N THR A 248 -2.70 -6.23 1.02
CA THR A 248 -2.25 -5.84 -0.32
C THR A 248 -2.53 -6.87 -1.41
N ASP A 249 -1.88 -8.02 -1.36
CA ASP A 249 -1.87 -9.11 -2.32
C ASP A 249 -2.27 -10.46 -1.69
N SER A 250 -2.44 -10.49 -0.37
CA SER A 250 -2.85 -11.69 0.36
C SER A 250 -4.30 -11.63 0.86
N LEU A 251 -4.94 -12.79 0.91
CA LEU A 251 -6.27 -13.01 1.48
C LEU A 251 -6.23 -14.24 2.39
N ILE A 252 -6.93 -14.17 3.52
CA ILE A 252 -7.18 -15.34 4.37
C ILE A 252 -8.62 -15.79 4.16
N VAL A 253 -8.82 -17.04 3.75
CA VAL A 253 -10.12 -17.64 3.41
C VAL A 253 -10.32 -18.98 4.12
N ASN A 254 -11.55 -19.47 4.17
CA ASN A 254 -11.84 -20.85 4.59
C ASN A 254 -11.94 -21.78 3.36
N ASP A 255 -12.31 -23.05 3.60
CA ASP A 255 -12.50 -24.07 2.56
C ASP A 255 -13.42 -23.61 1.42
N LYS A 256 -14.57 -23.00 1.76
CA LYS A 256 -15.53 -22.53 0.75
C LYS A 256 -14.95 -21.40 -0.10
N GLY A 257 -14.28 -20.44 0.54
CA GLY A 257 -13.62 -19.33 -0.16
C GLY A 257 -12.50 -19.82 -1.08
N LEU A 258 -11.70 -20.79 -0.63
CA LEU A 258 -10.66 -21.40 -1.45
C LEU A 258 -11.26 -22.15 -2.65
N ASN A 259 -12.30 -22.94 -2.44
CA ASN A 259 -12.98 -23.68 -3.51
C ASN A 259 -13.54 -22.74 -4.60
N ASN A 260 -14.12 -21.60 -4.21
CA ASN A 260 -14.59 -20.60 -5.17
C ASN A 260 -13.45 -20.00 -6.00
N LEU A 261 -12.25 -19.92 -5.43
CA LEU A 261 -11.05 -19.37 -6.06
C LEU A 261 -10.20 -20.43 -6.79
N TYR A 262 -10.61 -21.69 -6.79
CA TYR A 262 -9.79 -22.82 -7.25
C TYR A 262 -9.24 -22.66 -8.67
N SER A 263 -10.04 -22.11 -9.58
CA SER A 263 -9.63 -21.87 -10.99
C SER A 263 -8.54 -20.81 -11.15
N LEU A 264 -8.24 -20.05 -10.09
CA LEU A 264 -7.22 -19.01 -10.06
C LEU A 264 -5.97 -19.44 -9.28
N ILE A 265 -5.89 -20.70 -8.83
CA ILE A 265 -4.75 -21.21 -8.06
C ILE A 265 -3.64 -21.70 -9.00
N SER A 266 -2.43 -21.17 -8.84
CA SER A 266 -1.21 -21.66 -9.48
C SER A 266 0.02 -21.11 -8.74
N ASP A 267 1.00 -21.96 -8.47
CA ASP A 267 2.20 -21.59 -7.68
C ASP A 267 3.19 -20.69 -8.42
N ASN A 268 3.12 -20.64 -9.76
CA ASN A 268 4.16 -20.01 -10.57
C ASN A 268 3.62 -19.03 -11.62
N GLU A 269 2.32 -19.02 -11.89
CA GLU A 269 1.75 -18.13 -12.90
C GLU A 269 1.57 -16.72 -12.36
N LEU A 270 2.02 -15.73 -13.14
CA LEU A 270 1.97 -14.32 -12.78
C LEU A 270 0.50 -13.87 -12.64
N GLY A 271 0.16 -13.34 -11.46
CA GLY A 271 -1.20 -12.89 -11.14
C GLY A 271 -2.14 -13.98 -10.65
N MET A 272 -1.73 -15.25 -10.64
CA MET A 272 -2.51 -16.32 -10.02
C MET A 272 -2.25 -16.38 -8.52
N LEU A 273 -3.12 -17.09 -7.80
CA LEU A 273 -3.06 -17.27 -6.35
C LEU A 273 -2.19 -18.47 -6.00
N LYS A 274 -1.25 -18.25 -5.10
CA LYS A 274 -0.46 -19.30 -4.46
C LYS A 274 -0.99 -19.56 -3.05
N ILE A 275 -1.06 -20.82 -2.63
CA ILE A 275 -1.35 -21.19 -1.25
C ILE A 275 -0.04 -21.10 -0.47
N GLU A 276 0.06 -20.12 0.43
CA GLU A 276 1.25 -19.87 1.26
C GLU A 276 1.21 -20.66 2.57
N ASP A 277 0.03 -20.90 3.12
CA ASP A 277 -0.13 -21.56 4.41
C ASP A 277 -1.53 -22.20 4.56
N THR A 278 -1.60 -23.31 5.30
CA THR A 278 -2.85 -24.00 5.66
C THR A 278 -2.92 -24.08 7.18
N LEU A 279 -4.03 -23.62 7.75
CA LEU A 279 -4.18 -23.34 9.18
C LEU A 279 -5.38 -24.09 9.73
N SER A 280 -5.22 -24.75 10.87
CA SER A 280 -6.35 -25.24 11.68
C SER A 280 -6.74 -24.26 12.79
N HIS A 281 -5.82 -23.36 13.19
CA HIS A 281 -6.09 -22.28 14.15
C HIS A 281 -5.54 -20.96 13.62
N LEU A 282 -6.36 -19.92 13.76
CA LEU A 282 -6.03 -18.55 13.40
C LEU A 282 -6.57 -17.60 14.48
N THR A 283 -5.74 -16.69 14.94
CA THR A 283 -6.17 -15.58 15.80
C THR A 283 -5.83 -14.28 15.11
N ILE A 284 -6.83 -13.46 14.81
CA ILE A 284 -6.63 -12.12 14.24
C ILE A 284 -6.88 -11.10 15.35
N LEU A 285 -5.87 -10.30 15.66
CA LEU A 285 -5.93 -9.27 16.71
C LEU A 285 -5.96 -7.85 16.11
N GLY A 286 -5.60 -7.71 14.83
CA GLY A 286 -5.67 -6.45 14.11
C GLY A 286 -4.83 -6.44 12.84
N LEU A 287 -4.57 -5.24 12.32
CA LEU A 287 -3.83 -5.04 11.09
C LEU A 287 -2.37 -5.49 11.26
N LYS A 288 -1.97 -6.51 10.51
CA LYS A 288 -0.64 -7.14 10.62
C LYS A 288 -0.34 -7.57 12.07
N ASP A 289 -1.37 -7.98 12.82
CA ASP A 289 -1.29 -8.57 14.17
C ASP A 289 -2.17 -9.82 14.18
N TYR A 290 -1.58 -10.98 13.89
CA TYR A 290 -2.26 -12.26 13.86
C TYR A 290 -1.32 -13.42 14.21
N LYS A 291 -1.90 -14.51 14.70
CA LYS A 291 -1.21 -15.74 15.08
C LYS A 291 -1.81 -16.91 14.29
N THR A 292 -0.94 -17.76 13.77
CA THR A 292 -1.30 -19.02 13.13
C THR A 292 -0.63 -20.18 13.86
N ASN A 293 -0.92 -21.42 13.44
CA ASN A 293 -0.22 -22.62 13.89
C ASN A 293 1.31 -22.51 13.75
N HIS A 294 1.78 -21.81 12.72
CA HIS A 294 3.18 -21.84 12.29
C HIS A 294 3.93 -20.56 12.62
N LYS A 295 3.24 -19.42 12.73
CA LYS A 295 3.89 -18.12 12.92
C LYS A 295 3.03 -17.12 13.69
N THR A 296 3.71 -16.18 14.32
CA THR A 296 3.11 -14.97 14.89
C THR A 296 3.60 -13.76 14.10
N VAL A 297 2.69 -12.93 13.62
CA VAL A 297 2.97 -11.72 12.85
C VAL A 297 2.45 -10.55 13.66
N ILE A 298 3.34 -9.65 14.07
CA ILE A 298 2.97 -8.43 14.81
C ILE A 298 3.74 -7.26 14.21
N LYS A 299 3.01 -6.27 13.69
CA LYS A 299 3.60 -5.12 13.00
C LYS A 299 4.56 -4.36 13.90
N GLY A 300 5.79 -4.21 13.44
CA GLY A 300 6.82 -3.43 14.13
C GLY A 300 7.44 -4.15 15.33
N ILE A 301 7.03 -5.39 15.61
CA ILE A 301 7.65 -6.27 16.61
C ILE A 301 8.52 -7.31 15.90
N ARG A 302 9.76 -7.46 16.36
CA ARG A 302 10.71 -8.43 15.81
C ARG A 302 10.40 -9.85 16.31
N LYS A 303 10.81 -10.86 15.54
CA LYS A 303 10.65 -12.28 15.92
C LYS A 303 11.37 -12.63 17.24
N ASN A 304 12.47 -11.96 17.55
CA ASN A 304 13.27 -12.15 18.76
C ASN A 304 12.93 -11.13 19.87
N ALA A 305 11.85 -10.36 19.73
CA ALA A 305 11.43 -9.42 20.77
C ALA A 305 10.99 -10.18 22.04
N VAL A 306 11.36 -9.66 23.20
CA VAL A 306 10.99 -10.22 24.50
C VAL A 306 9.64 -9.64 24.92
N LEU A 307 8.68 -10.51 25.21
CA LEU A 307 7.39 -10.09 25.79
C LEU A 307 7.60 -9.76 27.27
N LEU A 308 7.36 -8.50 27.64
CA LEU A 308 7.43 -8.04 29.03
C LEU A 308 6.07 -8.16 29.77
N GLY A 309 4.99 -8.45 29.06
CA GLY A 309 3.61 -8.52 29.58
C GLY A 309 2.73 -7.37 29.09
N ASN A 310 1.40 -7.48 29.22
CA ASN A 310 0.43 -6.44 28.86
C ASN A 310 0.69 -5.77 27.49
N ASN A 311 0.80 -6.58 26.42
CA ASN A 311 1.08 -6.11 25.05
C ASN A 311 2.36 -5.24 24.92
N THR A 312 3.30 -5.40 25.86
CA THR A 312 4.56 -4.66 25.89
C THR A 312 5.71 -5.57 25.48
N TYR A 313 6.47 -5.13 24.48
CA TYR A 313 7.59 -5.87 23.91
C TYR A 313 8.87 -5.05 24.00
N GLN A 314 9.96 -5.70 24.34
CA GLN A 314 11.29 -5.13 24.27
C GLN A 314 12.05 -5.71 23.08
N GLN A 315 12.67 -4.84 22.27
CA GLN A 315 13.43 -5.28 21.11
C GLN A 315 14.56 -4.32 20.78
N GLU A 316 15.50 -4.80 19.98
CA GLU A 316 16.53 -3.97 19.39
C GLU A 316 15.99 -3.10 18.25
N LEU A 317 16.37 -1.83 18.25
CA LEU A 317 16.19 -0.88 17.16
C LEU A 317 17.51 -0.72 16.42
N TRP A 318 17.52 -1.22 15.19
CA TRP A 318 18.65 -1.11 14.29
C TRP A 318 18.42 0.12 13.39
N PRO A 319 19.24 1.17 13.49
CA PRO A 319 19.02 2.39 12.72
C PRO A 319 19.23 2.13 11.22
N SER A 320 18.30 2.66 10.41
CA SER A 320 18.52 2.78 8.95
C SER A 320 19.59 3.84 8.68
N PHE A 321 20.17 3.89 7.48
CA PHE A 321 21.14 4.93 7.11
C PHE A 321 20.63 6.34 7.45
N LYS A 322 19.39 6.69 7.04
CA LYS A 322 18.74 7.96 7.42
C LYS A 322 18.49 8.10 8.93
N GLY A 323 18.30 7.00 9.63
CA GLY A 323 18.14 6.97 11.08
C GLY A 323 19.44 7.30 11.81
N ILE A 324 20.60 6.87 11.27
CA ILE A 324 21.92 7.17 11.81
C ILE A 324 22.14 8.70 11.82
N PHE A 325 21.75 9.42 10.76
CA PHE A 325 21.87 10.89 10.76
C PHE A 325 21.08 11.58 11.88
N LYS A 326 20.13 10.88 12.54
CA LYS A 326 19.35 11.44 13.66
C LYS A 326 19.92 11.07 15.03
N THR A 327 20.98 10.27 15.09
CA THR A 327 21.66 9.91 16.35
C THR A 327 22.66 11.00 16.72
N LYS A 328 23.11 10.99 17.98
CA LYS A 328 24.13 11.93 18.47
C LYS A 328 25.53 11.68 17.91
N ASP A 329 25.79 10.46 17.42
CA ASP A 329 27.07 10.06 16.85
C ASP A 329 26.81 9.26 15.56
N VAL A 330 27.02 9.90 14.42
CA VAL A 330 26.73 9.35 13.09
C VAL A 330 27.83 8.39 12.62
N ASN A 331 29.02 8.48 13.21
CA ASN A 331 30.16 7.61 12.91
C ASN A 331 30.09 6.28 13.68
N ARG A 332 29.13 6.13 14.60
CA ARG A 332 28.90 4.89 15.34
C ARG A 332 27.55 4.27 15.00
N TYR A 333 27.61 3.01 14.58
CA TYR A 333 26.40 2.21 14.44
C TYR A 333 25.96 1.67 15.80
N MET A 334 25.04 2.38 16.46
CA MET A 334 24.51 1.99 17.76
C MET A 334 23.18 1.24 17.61
N VAL A 335 23.09 0.07 18.23
CA VAL A 335 21.83 -0.68 18.38
C VAL A 335 21.26 -0.34 19.75
N GLU A 336 20.05 0.21 19.77
CA GLU A 336 19.38 0.59 21.02
C GLU A 336 18.30 -0.42 21.38
N THR A 337 18.08 -0.64 22.67
CA THR A 337 16.93 -1.40 23.15
C THR A 337 15.74 -0.47 23.33
N VAL A 338 14.62 -0.78 22.68
CA VAL A 338 13.38 0.00 22.77
C VAL A 338 12.22 -0.84 23.30
N THR A 339 11.36 -0.21 24.08
CA THR A 339 10.09 -0.80 24.54
C THR A 339 8.95 -0.31 23.64
N LYS A 340 8.11 -1.24 23.20
CA LYS A 340 6.95 -0.99 22.35
C LYS A 340 5.69 -1.44 23.08
N HIS A 341 4.71 -0.54 23.17
CA HIS A 341 3.38 -0.84 23.72
C HIS A 341 2.39 -0.94 22.56
N LEU A 342 1.67 -2.06 22.47
CA LEU A 342 0.64 -2.26 21.46
C LEU A 342 -0.74 -2.00 22.05
N THR A 343 -1.49 -1.07 21.46
CA THR A 343 -2.86 -0.75 21.88
C THR A 343 -3.87 -1.80 21.40
N ARG A 344 -3.60 -2.46 20.26
CA ARG A 344 -4.49 -3.46 19.60
C ARG A 344 -5.91 -2.97 19.34
N GLU A 345 -6.08 -1.66 19.18
CA GLU A 345 -7.35 -1.07 18.81
C GLU A 345 -7.54 -1.14 17.29
N TYR A 346 -8.64 -1.76 16.84
CA TYR A 346 -9.02 -1.74 15.44
C TYR A 346 -9.77 -0.45 15.10
N THR A 347 -9.38 0.16 14.00
CA THR A 347 -9.70 1.58 13.74
C THR A 347 -10.09 1.82 12.26
N LYS A 348 -10.36 0.76 11.51
CA LYS A 348 -10.80 0.84 10.10
C LYS A 348 -12.26 0.42 9.87
N GLY A 349 -12.98 0.12 10.94
CA GLY A 349 -14.37 -0.31 10.94
C GLY A 349 -14.82 -0.57 12.38
N THR A 350 -16.07 -0.99 12.53
CA THR A 350 -16.68 -1.32 13.82
C THR A 350 -16.66 -2.83 14.02
N VAL A 351 -16.09 -3.31 15.12
CA VAL A 351 -16.09 -4.72 15.48
C VAL A 351 -17.35 -5.01 16.28
N ASP A 352 -18.15 -5.99 15.85
CA ASP A 352 -19.31 -6.43 16.61
C ASP A 352 -18.96 -7.52 17.63
N ASN A 353 -19.95 -7.94 18.43
CA ASN A 353 -19.75 -8.93 19.50
C ASN A 353 -19.32 -10.32 18.98
N SER A 354 -19.53 -10.62 17.70
CA SER A 354 -19.07 -11.86 17.06
C SER A 354 -17.62 -11.79 16.62
N GLY A 355 -16.99 -10.61 16.68
CA GLY A 355 -15.66 -10.37 16.12
C GLY A 355 -15.70 -9.96 14.65
N ARG A 356 -16.86 -9.97 13.98
CA ARG A 356 -16.99 -9.51 12.61
C ARG A 356 -16.77 -8.00 12.52
N VAL A 357 -16.04 -7.59 11.48
CA VAL A 357 -15.73 -6.19 11.23
C VAL A 357 -16.69 -5.65 10.18
N ASN A 358 -17.43 -4.61 10.54
CA ASN A 358 -18.30 -3.87 9.64
C ASN A 358 -17.61 -2.58 9.18
N PRO A 359 -17.66 -2.24 7.88
CA PRO A 359 -17.09 -0.99 7.38
C PRO A 359 -17.80 0.21 8.02
N PHE A 360 -17.11 1.35 8.09
CA PHE A 360 -17.77 2.59 8.49
C PHE A 360 -18.82 2.99 7.47
N VAL A 361 -19.99 3.42 7.96
CA VAL A 361 -21.05 3.99 7.13
C VAL A 361 -20.89 5.50 7.14
N LEU A 362 -20.66 6.09 5.97
CA LEU A 362 -20.62 7.54 5.77
C LEU A 362 -21.93 8.01 5.14
N VAL A 363 -22.32 9.25 5.42
CA VAL A 363 -23.58 9.85 4.97
C VAL A 363 -23.29 11.18 4.27
#